data_AF-A0A151Z374-F1
#
_entry.id   AF-A0A151Z374-F1
#
_cell.length_a   1.000
_cell.length_b   1.000
_cell.length_c   1.000
_cell.angle_alpha   90.00
_cell.angle_beta   90.00
_cell.angle_gamma   90.00
#
_symmetry.space_group_name_H-M   'P 1'
#
loop_
_entity.id
_entity.type
_entity.pdbx_description
1 polymer ?
#
loop_
_entity_poly.entity_id
_entity_poly.type
_entity_poly.pdbx_seq_one_letter_code
_entity_poly.pdbx_strand_id
1 'polypeptide(L)'
;MLIKNQNILPYLLILIYVLLILTENVHTSPSLETGINGDIHAIPKNSSEIINLIKNMKKMINKQRCLYLKEFKYREESIKTSEFPRYPIEVLESTKQILYMNLDGRANIKTRKIVSDKRGQYIKYDDYIVGFNYDLVIRFHTEHNENELDGQDQLKDGCNYQKLRIFQDNKGLLSISEFICYDNELPMEQKDRILNQIYDHQHSESLFSPEKSIGTLKIMSFNLWNYNFPWKVRRHLIADLIEQEKPDIVAFQESRYCPWNGESQKLSLHPTLQGQERNQAHHLFNLLAYRNMKYHYSYLPSMIYTFEEPYQMEGLAIFSRFPIVEISHTKLSRDPTDQQDEHQRSCLRALISIGNGKSLVNVFTSHFSLGTIAKERNAFEVHQYAKKFSKPHIFLGDLNSDPTENSIQFLLGKYNFSNIKGEFTDTWAEYNSALVSNSENGIDVHIDNNGFTFPTLDRNPIKRIDFIMKSGSATDPISLITTNFKILGNLPNNEGIFPSDHTCIQTQFEIISNG
;
A
#
# COMPACT_ATOMS: atom_id res chain seq x y z
N MET A 1 20.62 -52.42 52.01
CA MET A 1 19.32 -52.68 51.34
C MET A 1 19.22 -51.71 50.16
N LEU A 2 19.85 -52.07 49.03
CA LEU A 2 19.91 -51.27 47.80
C LEU A 2 18.69 -51.61 46.95
N ILE A 3 17.71 -50.70 46.90
CA ILE A 3 16.53 -50.85 46.05
C ILE A 3 16.96 -50.63 44.60
N LYS A 4 17.04 -51.73 43.82
CA LYS A 4 17.17 -51.72 42.35
C LYS A 4 15.89 -51.12 41.76
N ASN A 5 15.85 -49.80 41.60
CA ASN A 5 14.73 -49.10 40.98
C ASN A 5 14.91 -49.12 39.45
N GLN A 6 14.56 -50.24 38.81
CA GLN A 6 14.69 -50.45 37.36
C GLN A 6 13.64 -49.70 36.51
N ASN A 7 12.80 -48.85 37.10
CA ASN A 7 11.67 -48.23 36.41
C ASN A 7 11.79 -46.72 36.16
N ILE A 8 12.94 -46.06 36.40
CA ILE A 8 13.07 -44.60 36.23
C ILE A 8 13.38 -44.18 34.79
N LEU A 9 14.07 -45.03 34.01
CA LEU A 9 14.55 -44.68 32.66
C LEU A 9 13.43 -44.28 31.66
N PRO A 10 12.26 -44.95 31.62
CA PRO A 10 11.18 -44.56 30.71
C PRO A 10 10.62 -43.16 31.05
N TYR A 11 10.48 -42.84 32.33
CA TYR A 11 10.00 -41.53 32.77
C TYR A 11 11.01 -40.42 32.51
N LEU A 12 12.31 -40.71 32.63
CA LEU A 12 13.37 -39.77 32.29
C LEU A 12 13.39 -39.47 30.78
N LEU A 13 13.18 -40.49 29.94
CA LEU A 13 13.10 -40.32 28.48
C LEU A 13 11.84 -39.55 28.07
N ILE A 14 10.70 -39.79 28.72
CA ILE A 14 9.47 -39.00 28.51
C ILE A 14 9.70 -37.55 28.96
N LEU A 15 10.33 -37.32 30.10
CA LEU A 15 10.63 -35.97 30.58
C LEU A 15 11.60 -35.23 29.66
N ILE A 16 12.65 -35.91 29.16
CA ILE A 16 13.59 -35.36 28.18
C ILE A 16 12.88 -35.09 26.85
N TYR A 17 11.99 -35.97 26.40
CA TYR A 17 11.21 -35.75 25.17
C TYR A 17 10.21 -34.60 25.32
N VAL A 18 9.56 -34.46 26.48
CA VAL A 18 8.69 -33.32 26.79
C VAL A 18 9.49 -32.04 26.92
N LEU A 19 10.67 -32.06 27.56
CA LEU A 19 11.59 -30.93 27.61
C LEU A 19 12.10 -30.59 26.21
N LEU A 20 12.43 -31.57 25.37
CA LEU A 20 12.83 -31.36 23.97
C LEU A 20 11.68 -30.80 23.15
N ILE A 21 10.43 -31.25 23.31
CA ILE A 21 9.27 -30.65 22.65
C ILE A 21 9.01 -29.22 23.15
N LEU A 22 9.13 -28.98 24.47
CA LEU A 22 8.97 -27.64 25.06
C LEU A 22 10.13 -26.70 24.68
N THR A 23 11.31 -27.25 24.39
CA THR A 23 12.50 -26.52 23.91
C THR A 23 12.68 -26.58 22.40
N GLU A 24 11.87 -27.32 21.63
CA GLU A 24 11.79 -27.27 20.16
C GLU A 24 10.61 -26.40 19.72
N ASN A 25 9.57 -26.28 20.57
CA ASN A 25 8.68 -25.12 20.59
C ASN A 25 9.41 -23.86 21.09
N VAL A 26 10.72 -23.72 20.79
CA VAL A 26 11.45 -22.46 20.89
C VAL A 26 10.58 -21.43 20.20
N HIS A 27 10.09 -20.48 21.00
CA HIS A 27 9.51 -19.24 20.53
C HIS A 27 10.30 -18.78 19.30
N THR A 28 9.71 -18.93 18.11
CA THR A 28 10.31 -18.35 16.92
C THR A 28 10.30 -16.86 17.18
N SER A 29 11.49 -16.30 17.42
CA SER A 29 11.61 -14.85 17.61
C SER A 29 10.95 -14.16 16.41
N PRO A 30 10.21 -13.07 16.62
CA PRO A 30 9.59 -12.34 15.53
C PRO A 30 10.59 -12.12 14.39
N SER A 31 10.20 -12.47 13.17
CA SER A 31 11.13 -12.47 12.03
C SER A 31 10.64 -11.57 10.90
N LEU A 32 11.52 -10.66 10.46
CA LEU A 32 11.36 -9.84 9.26
C LEU A 32 11.56 -10.66 7.98
N GLU A 33 12.18 -11.83 8.08
CA GLU A 33 12.51 -12.68 6.94
C GLU A 33 11.30 -13.48 6.46
N THR A 34 10.18 -13.48 7.18
CA THR A 34 8.95 -14.17 6.75
C THR A 34 8.21 -13.40 5.63
N GLY A 35 7.33 -14.08 4.89
CA GLY A 35 6.53 -13.51 3.81
C GLY A 35 7.23 -13.42 2.45
N ILE A 36 6.85 -12.44 1.62
CA ILE A 36 7.39 -12.23 0.27
C ILE A 36 8.78 -11.59 0.34
N ASN A 37 9.83 -12.33 0.06
CA ASN A 37 11.19 -11.78 -0.09
C ASN A 37 11.56 -11.67 -1.56
N GLY A 38 12.55 -10.84 -1.90
CA GLY A 38 13.07 -10.93 -3.24
C GLY A 38 14.49 -10.44 -3.45
N ASP A 39 15.16 -11.14 -4.37
CA ASP A 39 16.52 -10.85 -4.80
C ASP A 39 16.48 -9.92 -6.01
N ILE A 40 17.18 -8.78 -5.93
CA ILE A 40 17.19 -7.76 -6.98
C ILE A 40 18.38 -8.00 -7.91
N HIS A 41 18.10 -7.99 -9.20
CA HIS A 41 19.08 -8.12 -10.27
C HIS A 41 18.91 -6.98 -11.27
N ALA A 42 20.01 -6.32 -11.64
CA ALA A 42 20.01 -5.45 -12.80
C ALA A 42 19.81 -6.29 -14.07
N ILE A 43 18.95 -5.84 -14.98
CA ILE A 43 18.74 -6.50 -16.26
C ILE A 43 19.01 -5.49 -17.37
N PRO A 44 19.79 -5.84 -18.42
CA PRO A 44 19.97 -4.96 -19.56
C PRO A 44 18.63 -4.60 -20.21
N LYS A 45 18.41 -3.30 -20.44
CA LYS A 45 17.18 -2.77 -21.06
C LYS A 45 16.86 -3.35 -22.45
N ASN A 46 17.89 -3.84 -23.15
CA ASN A 46 17.79 -4.47 -24.47
C ASN A 46 17.77 -6.01 -24.42
N SER A 47 17.65 -6.61 -23.23
CA SER A 47 17.52 -8.06 -23.11
C SER A 47 16.23 -8.56 -23.78
N SER A 48 16.26 -9.78 -24.33
CA SER A 48 15.08 -10.42 -24.94
C SER A 48 13.90 -10.52 -23.97
N GLU A 49 14.19 -10.66 -22.67
CA GLU A 49 13.19 -10.70 -21.60
C GLU A 49 12.43 -9.37 -21.50
N ILE A 50 13.13 -8.25 -21.39
CA ILE A 50 12.51 -6.91 -21.32
C ILE A 50 11.78 -6.57 -22.62
N ILE A 51 12.35 -6.90 -23.78
CA ILE A 51 11.69 -6.70 -25.08
C ILE A 51 10.36 -7.46 -25.16
N ASN A 52 10.34 -8.73 -24.73
CA ASN A 52 9.13 -9.54 -24.71
C ASN A 52 8.11 -9.03 -23.68
N LEU A 53 8.57 -8.60 -22.50
CA LEU A 53 7.73 -8.00 -21.47
C LEU A 53 7.01 -6.76 -22.00
N ILE A 54 7.76 -5.82 -22.60
CA ILE A 54 7.20 -4.59 -23.18
C ILE A 54 6.28 -4.91 -24.34
N LYS A 55 6.65 -5.84 -25.22
CA LYS A 55 5.77 -6.28 -26.32
C LYS A 55 4.42 -6.78 -25.80
N ASN A 56 4.42 -7.59 -24.74
CA ASN A 56 3.19 -8.13 -24.14
C ASN A 56 2.38 -7.08 -23.38
N MET A 57 3.05 -6.09 -22.77
CA MET A 57 2.40 -5.06 -21.94
C MET A 57 2.11 -3.76 -22.66
N LYS A 58 2.61 -3.56 -23.90
CA LYS A 58 2.51 -2.30 -24.64
C LYS A 58 1.10 -1.73 -24.67
N LYS A 59 0.10 -2.58 -24.91
CA LYS A 59 -1.31 -2.18 -24.95
C LYS A 59 -1.81 -1.68 -23.60
N MET A 60 -1.44 -2.37 -22.51
CA MET A 60 -1.86 -1.98 -21.16
C MET A 60 -1.16 -0.71 -20.69
N ILE A 61 0.14 -0.60 -20.94
CA ILE A 61 0.94 0.60 -20.62
C ILE A 61 0.36 1.84 -21.31
N ASN A 62 0.05 1.73 -22.61
CA ASN A 62 -0.60 2.81 -23.35
C ASN A 62 -2.03 3.11 -22.85
N LYS A 63 -2.82 2.09 -22.48
CA LYS A 63 -4.13 2.28 -21.83
C LYS A 63 -3.98 3.11 -20.56
N GLN A 64 -3.06 2.75 -19.66
CA GLN A 64 -2.88 3.49 -18.40
C GLN A 64 -2.40 4.93 -18.64
N ARG A 65 -1.48 5.16 -19.58
CA ARG A 65 -1.09 6.52 -20.00
C ARG A 65 -2.31 7.32 -20.45
N CYS A 66 -3.14 6.74 -21.33
CA CYS A 66 -4.32 7.40 -21.85
C CYS A 66 -5.36 7.68 -20.75
N LEU A 67 -5.61 6.71 -19.86
CA LEU A 67 -6.48 6.88 -18.70
C LEU A 67 -6.00 8.02 -17.79
N TYR A 68 -4.70 8.18 -17.63
CA TYR A 68 -4.13 9.28 -16.85
C TYR A 68 -4.31 10.65 -17.52
N LEU A 69 -4.10 10.75 -18.84
CA LEU A 69 -4.10 12.03 -19.57
C LEU A 69 -5.47 12.48 -20.08
N LYS A 70 -6.33 11.55 -20.50
CA LYS A 70 -7.57 11.87 -21.20
C LYS A 70 -8.67 12.30 -20.25
N GLU A 71 -9.37 13.37 -20.57
CA GLU A 71 -10.67 13.68 -19.95
C GLU A 71 -11.79 12.88 -20.63
N PHE A 72 -12.64 12.25 -19.82
CA PHE A 72 -13.75 11.42 -20.25
C PHE A 72 -15.07 12.18 -20.06
N LYS A 73 -15.88 12.24 -21.11
CA LYS A 73 -17.20 12.93 -21.10
C LYS A 73 -18.30 12.09 -20.45
N TYR A 74 -18.19 10.76 -20.49
CA TYR A 74 -19.19 9.83 -19.98
C TYR A 74 -18.57 8.86 -18.98
N ARG A 75 -19.35 8.46 -17.96
CA ARG A 75 -19.00 7.39 -17.00
C ARG A 75 -19.04 5.98 -17.61
N GLU A 76 -18.92 5.86 -18.93
CA GLU A 76 -19.02 4.57 -19.58
C GLU A 76 -17.65 3.87 -19.57
N GLU A 77 -17.54 2.84 -18.74
CA GLU A 77 -16.40 1.90 -18.64
C GLU A 77 -16.22 1.03 -19.91
N SER A 78 -16.95 1.33 -20.98
CA SER A 78 -17.08 0.51 -22.19
C SER A 78 -16.08 0.87 -23.29
N ILE A 79 -15.18 1.83 -23.07
CA ILE A 79 -14.18 2.24 -24.08
C ILE A 79 -13.34 1.02 -24.46
N LYS A 80 -13.45 0.60 -25.72
CA LYS A 80 -12.77 -0.61 -26.17
C LYS A 80 -11.28 -0.34 -26.11
N THR A 81 -10.53 -1.31 -25.58
CA THR A 81 -9.07 -1.19 -25.50
C THR A 81 -8.35 -1.00 -26.84
N SER A 82 -9.03 -1.23 -27.97
CA SER A 82 -8.55 -0.91 -29.32
C SER A 82 -8.53 0.59 -29.63
N GLU A 83 -9.26 1.40 -28.87
CA GLU A 83 -9.45 2.85 -29.08
C GLU A 83 -8.37 3.69 -28.37
N PHE A 84 -7.44 3.04 -27.64
CA PHE A 84 -6.33 3.74 -27.00
C PHE A 84 -5.16 3.94 -27.97
N PRO A 85 -4.62 5.17 -28.11
CA PRO A 85 -3.44 5.44 -28.92
C PRO A 85 -2.26 4.56 -28.52
N ARG A 86 -1.46 4.14 -29.50
CA ARG A 86 -0.28 3.30 -29.27
C ARG A 86 0.98 4.06 -29.60
N TYR A 87 1.67 4.51 -28.57
CA TYR A 87 2.95 5.16 -28.71
C TYR A 87 4.09 4.12 -28.68
N PRO A 88 5.17 4.32 -29.45
CA PRO A 88 6.42 3.60 -29.24
C PRO A 88 6.95 3.85 -27.83
N ILE A 89 7.51 2.80 -27.22
CA ILE A 89 8.03 2.82 -25.85
C ILE A 89 9.52 2.50 -25.91
N GLU A 90 10.33 3.35 -25.29
CA GLU A 90 11.74 3.09 -25.01
C GLU A 90 11.92 2.80 -23.51
N VAL A 91 12.66 1.75 -23.19
CA VAL A 91 13.07 1.46 -21.81
C VAL A 91 14.37 2.18 -21.53
N LEU A 92 14.37 3.05 -20.51
CA LEU A 92 15.55 3.79 -20.06
C LEU A 92 16.31 3.00 -18.99
N GLU A 93 15.56 2.45 -18.03
CA GLU A 93 16.08 1.68 -16.89
C GLU A 93 15.23 0.43 -16.67
N SER A 94 15.86 -0.64 -16.21
CA SER A 94 15.16 -1.88 -15.86
C SER A 94 15.89 -2.69 -14.78
N THR A 95 15.15 -3.12 -13.77
CA THR A 95 15.58 -4.14 -12.80
C THR A 95 14.55 -5.26 -12.73
N LYS A 96 14.98 -6.40 -12.20
CA LYS A 96 14.11 -7.54 -11.90
C LYS A 96 14.33 -7.98 -10.48
N GLN A 97 13.24 -8.11 -9.74
CA GLN A 97 13.24 -8.74 -8.43
C GLN A 97 12.57 -10.11 -8.54
N ILE A 98 13.27 -11.16 -8.14
CA ILE A 98 12.69 -12.51 -8.05
C ILE A 98 12.04 -12.66 -6.69
N LEU A 99 10.74 -12.96 -6.66
CA LEU A 99 9.97 -13.05 -5.43
C LEU A 99 9.82 -14.50 -4.97
N TYR A 100 10.16 -14.73 -3.71
CA TYR A 100 10.03 -16.02 -3.03
C TYR A 100 9.17 -15.86 -1.79
N MET A 101 8.52 -16.95 -1.38
CA MET A 101 7.84 -16.99 -0.09
C MET A 101 8.73 -17.66 0.97
N ASN A 102 8.87 -17.02 2.12
CA ASN A 102 9.54 -17.58 3.29
C ASN A 102 8.50 -17.77 4.41
N LEU A 103 8.24 -19.02 4.82
CA LEU A 103 7.17 -19.32 5.77
C LEU A 103 7.63 -19.28 7.23
N ASP A 104 8.87 -19.67 7.52
CA ASP A 104 9.35 -19.87 8.89
C ASP A 104 10.36 -18.81 9.34
N GLY A 105 10.75 -17.90 8.45
CA GLY A 105 11.67 -16.80 8.77
C GLY A 105 13.09 -17.27 9.04
N ARG A 106 13.37 -18.56 8.82
CA ARG A 106 14.72 -19.11 8.85
C ARG A 106 15.25 -18.93 7.43
N ALA A 107 16.24 -18.05 7.25
CA ALA A 107 16.77 -17.62 5.96
C ALA A 107 17.15 -18.77 4.98
N ASN A 108 17.30 -20.01 5.47
CA ASN A 108 17.67 -21.19 4.70
C ASN A 108 16.50 -22.06 4.23
N ILE A 109 15.25 -21.75 4.60
CA ILE A 109 14.05 -22.51 4.20
C ILE A 109 13.07 -21.58 3.49
N LYS A 110 13.43 -21.20 2.26
CA LYS A 110 12.44 -20.72 1.29
C LYS A 110 11.40 -21.82 1.09
N THR A 111 10.13 -21.47 0.84
CA THR A 111 9.07 -22.48 0.68
C THR A 111 9.46 -23.53 -0.32
N ARG A 112 9.30 -24.79 0.06
CA ARG A 112 9.72 -25.92 -0.75
C ARG A 112 8.48 -26.59 -1.33
N LYS A 113 8.25 -26.50 -2.64
CA LYS A 113 7.22 -27.34 -3.29
C LYS A 113 7.80 -28.72 -3.52
N ILE A 114 7.00 -29.77 -3.28
CA ILE A 114 7.36 -31.13 -3.67
C ILE A 114 7.43 -31.15 -5.20
N VAL A 115 8.63 -31.40 -5.72
CA VAL A 115 8.87 -31.62 -7.14
C VAL A 115 9.29 -33.08 -7.31
N SER A 116 8.52 -33.80 -8.13
CA SER A 116 8.91 -35.15 -8.55
C SER A 116 10.01 -35.02 -9.58
N ASP A 117 11.12 -35.74 -9.38
CA ASP A 117 12.10 -35.87 -10.45
C ASP A 117 11.53 -36.67 -11.62
N LYS A 118 12.15 -36.58 -12.81
CA LYS A 118 11.68 -37.29 -14.03
C LYS A 118 11.60 -38.81 -13.88
N ARG A 119 12.06 -39.37 -12.76
CA ARG A 119 12.09 -40.81 -12.47
C ARG A 119 11.10 -41.20 -11.37
N GLY A 120 10.38 -40.25 -10.76
CA GLY A 120 9.44 -40.51 -9.68
C GLY A 120 10.08 -41.05 -8.39
N GLN A 121 11.41 -40.98 -8.26
CA GLN A 121 12.15 -41.70 -7.22
C GLN A 121 12.49 -40.82 -6.01
N TYR A 122 12.42 -39.49 -6.12
CA TYR A 122 12.74 -38.58 -5.02
C TYR A 122 11.75 -37.42 -4.91
N ILE A 123 11.42 -37.08 -3.65
CA ILE A 123 10.76 -35.83 -3.29
C ILE A 123 11.88 -34.77 -3.21
N LYS A 124 11.99 -33.93 -4.25
CA LYS A 124 12.82 -32.73 -4.18
C LYS A 124 11.97 -31.56 -3.69
N TYR A 125 12.65 -30.61 -3.08
CA TYR A 125 12.09 -29.44 -2.48
C TYR A 125 12.80 -28.23 -3.08
N ASP A 126 12.11 -27.46 -3.93
CA ASP A 126 12.66 -26.28 -4.60
C ASP A 126 12.01 -25.00 -4.08
N ASP A 127 12.81 -23.93 -4.03
CA ASP A 127 12.37 -22.57 -3.69
C ASP A 127 11.15 -22.19 -4.53
N TYR A 128 10.07 -21.86 -3.84
CA TYR A 128 8.83 -21.50 -4.49
C TYR A 128 8.90 -20.04 -4.97
N ILE A 129 9.14 -19.87 -6.27
CA ILE A 129 9.05 -18.56 -6.94
C ILE A 129 7.58 -18.17 -7.03
N VAL A 130 7.22 -17.13 -6.29
CA VAL A 130 5.88 -16.54 -6.29
C VAL A 130 5.66 -15.74 -7.57
N GLY A 131 6.72 -15.08 -8.05
CA GLY A 131 6.68 -14.29 -9.26
C GLY A 131 7.91 -13.39 -9.40
N PHE A 132 7.79 -12.38 -10.24
CA PHE A 132 8.84 -11.42 -10.55
C PHE A 132 8.26 -10.00 -10.55
N ASN A 133 8.95 -9.04 -9.93
CA ASN A 133 8.71 -7.63 -10.20
C ASN A 133 9.72 -7.14 -11.23
N TYR A 134 9.25 -6.39 -12.22
CA TYR A 134 10.10 -5.64 -13.13
C TYR A 134 9.88 -4.17 -12.85
N ASP A 135 10.87 -3.48 -12.29
CA ASP A 135 10.83 -2.03 -12.13
C ASP A 135 11.44 -1.41 -13.38
N LEU A 136 10.65 -0.60 -14.07
CA LEU A 136 11.00 0.01 -15.35
C LEU A 136 10.87 1.51 -15.27
N VAL A 137 11.80 2.20 -15.94
CA VAL A 137 11.58 3.56 -16.38
C VAL A 137 11.49 3.55 -17.88
N ILE A 138 10.40 4.10 -18.41
CA ILE A 138 10.15 4.16 -19.84
C ILE A 138 9.91 5.59 -20.31
N ARG A 139 10.19 5.83 -21.59
CA ARG A 139 9.90 7.04 -22.34
C ARG A 139 8.95 6.72 -23.49
N PHE A 140 7.98 7.60 -23.73
CA PHE A 140 7.11 7.53 -24.90
C PHE A 140 7.67 8.42 -26.00
N HIS A 141 7.77 7.89 -27.22
CA HIS A 141 8.05 8.71 -28.40
C HIS A 141 6.75 9.33 -28.89
N THR A 142 6.60 10.64 -28.71
CA THR A 142 5.47 11.42 -29.20
C THR A 142 5.71 12.03 -30.58
N GLU A 143 6.94 11.90 -31.10
CA GLU A 143 7.33 12.34 -32.44
C GLU A 143 6.57 11.56 -33.52
N HIS A 144 6.07 12.29 -34.52
CA HIS A 144 5.17 11.78 -35.55
C HIS A 144 5.80 10.68 -36.40
N ASN A 145 5.13 9.54 -36.49
CA ASN A 145 5.25 8.66 -37.66
C ASN A 145 3.99 8.92 -38.51
N GLU A 146 4.13 9.68 -39.60
CA GLU A 146 3.02 10.15 -40.46
C GLU A 146 2.17 9.00 -41.04
N ASN A 147 2.66 7.76 -40.96
CA ASN A 147 2.05 6.58 -41.59
C ASN A 147 1.17 5.71 -40.67
N GLU A 148 0.95 6.05 -39.39
CA GLU A 148 0.25 5.17 -38.44
C GLU A 148 -1.06 5.71 -37.81
N LEU A 149 -1.62 6.85 -38.24
CA LEU A 149 -2.75 7.47 -37.51
C LEU A 149 -4.12 7.31 -38.16
N ASP A 150 -4.90 6.38 -37.62
CA ASP A 150 -6.36 6.40 -37.62
C ASP A 150 -6.83 6.86 -36.22
N GLY A 151 -7.11 8.16 -36.06
CA GLY A 151 -7.61 8.74 -34.80
C GLY A 151 -7.06 10.13 -34.46
N GLN A 152 -7.94 11.14 -34.43
CA GLN A 152 -7.63 12.56 -34.25
C GLN A 152 -7.36 13.03 -32.80
N ASP A 153 -7.47 12.16 -31.79
CA ASP A 153 -7.23 12.51 -30.37
C ASP A 153 -5.75 12.30 -30.00
N GLN A 154 -4.90 13.27 -30.34
CA GLN A 154 -3.46 13.20 -30.04
C GLN A 154 -3.19 13.72 -28.62
N LEU A 155 -3.07 12.81 -27.64
CA LEU A 155 -2.58 13.08 -26.29
C LEU A 155 -1.06 13.35 -26.30
N LYS A 156 -0.69 14.48 -26.91
CA LYS A 156 0.70 14.89 -27.15
C LYS A 156 1.42 15.35 -25.89
N ASP A 157 0.67 15.96 -24.97
CA ASP A 157 1.27 16.64 -23.83
C ASP A 157 1.08 15.83 -22.55
N GLY A 158 2.16 15.73 -21.79
CA GLY A 158 2.19 15.13 -20.46
C GLY A 158 2.48 13.62 -20.42
N CYS A 159 2.95 13.17 -19.26
CA CYS A 159 3.37 11.80 -18.97
C CYS A 159 4.27 11.21 -20.08
N ASN A 160 5.34 11.93 -20.42
CA ASN A 160 6.34 11.48 -21.40
C ASN A 160 7.24 10.38 -20.82
N TYR A 161 7.39 10.36 -19.51
CA TYR A 161 8.13 9.36 -18.75
C TYR A 161 7.19 8.64 -17.80
N GLN A 162 7.41 7.34 -17.63
CA GLN A 162 6.72 6.56 -16.62
C GLN A 162 7.69 5.71 -15.84
N LYS A 163 7.52 5.70 -14.52
CA LYS A 163 8.02 4.64 -13.66
C LYS A 163 6.92 3.62 -13.44
N LEU A 164 7.23 2.36 -13.75
CA LEU A 164 6.30 1.25 -13.70
C LEU A 164 6.89 0.11 -12.88
N ARG A 165 6.05 -0.55 -12.07
CA ARG A 165 6.34 -1.90 -11.58
C ARG A 165 5.37 -2.86 -12.25
N ILE A 166 5.91 -3.82 -12.99
CA ILE A 166 5.14 -4.89 -13.61
C ILE A 166 5.37 -6.16 -12.79
N PHE A 167 4.30 -6.69 -12.22
CA PHE A 167 4.33 -7.97 -11.52
C PHE A 167 3.95 -9.10 -12.48
N GLN A 168 4.80 -10.11 -12.58
CA GLN A 168 4.57 -11.37 -13.27
C GLN A 168 4.42 -12.48 -12.25
N ASP A 169 3.25 -13.12 -12.14
CA ASP A 169 3.10 -14.24 -11.21
C ASP A 169 3.75 -15.54 -11.72
N ASN A 170 3.76 -16.56 -10.86
CA ASN A 170 4.25 -17.91 -11.13
C ASN A 170 3.58 -18.61 -12.34
N LYS A 171 2.41 -18.14 -12.80
CA LYS A 171 1.70 -18.63 -13.99
C LYS A 171 2.04 -17.78 -15.23
N GLY A 172 2.99 -16.86 -15.13
CA GLY A 172 3.43 -15.97 -16.20
C GLY A 172 2.47 -14.81 -16.46
N LEU A 173 1.50 -14.59 -15.58
CA LEU A 173 0.45 -13.60 -15.75
C LEU A 173 0.96 -12.22 -15.32
N LEU A 174 0.78 -11.23 -16.19
CA LEU A 174 1.28 -9.87 -15.98
C LEU A 174 0.23 -8.92 -15.41
N SER A 175 0.66 -7.99 -14.57
CA SER A 175 -0.14 -6.88 -14.03
C SER A 175 0.74 -5.67 -13.70
N ILE A 176 0.18 -4.46 -13.72
CA ILE A 176 0.89 -3.24 -13.30
C ILE A 176 0.56 -2.97 -11.83
N SER A 177 1.56 -3.03 -10.97
CA SER A 177 1.45 -2.79 -9.53
C SER A 177 1.89 -1.39 -9.12
N GLU A 178 2.67 -0.69 -9.95
CA GLU A 178 3.05 0.71 -9.71
C GLU A 178 2.96 1.48 -11.03
N PHE A 179 2.36 2.66 -10.99
CA PHE A 179 2.21 3.58 -12.10
C PHE A 179 2.47 5.01 -11.63
N ILE A 180 3.53 5.62 -12.15
CA ILE A 180 3.88 7.00 -11.85
C ILE A 180 4.28 7.72 -13.14
N CYS A 181 3.53 8.77 -13.50
CA CYS A 181 3.81 9.64 -14.63
C CYS A 181 4.76 10.79 -14.28
N TYR A 182 5.61 11.19 -15.22
CA TYR A 182 6.40 12.42 -15.16
C TYR A 182 6.44 13.11 -16.53
N ASP A 183 6.48 14.44 -16.54
CA ASP A 183 6.52 15.24 -17.78
C ASP A 183 7.97 15.50 -18.24
N ASN A 184 8.91 15.56 -17.30
CA ASN A 184 10.34 15.80 -17.53
C ASN A 184 11.16 14.51 -17.28
N GLU A 185 12.40 14.48 -17.77
CA GLU A 185 13.33 13.38 -17.50
C GLU A 185 13.45 13.10 -16.00
N LEU A 186 13.60 11.80 -15.69
CA LEU A 186 13.47 11.17 -14.37
C LEU A 186 13.86 12.03 -13.16
N PRO A 187 13.19 11.82 -12.00
CA PRO A 187 13.42 12.58 -10.79
C PRO A 187 14.78 12.40 -10.12
N MET A 188 15.80 11.72 -10.64
CA MET A 188 17.06 11.60 -9.87
C MET A 188 17.71 12.98 -9.70
N GLU A 189 17.84 13.74 -10.79
CA GLU A 189 18.24 15.14 -10.70
C GLU A 189 17.18 16.00 -10.01
N GLN A 190 15.89 15.70 -10.14
CA GLN A 190 14.83 16.52 -9.52
C GLN A 190 14.71 16.28 -8.02
N LYS A 191 14.94 15.05 -7.55
CA LYS A 191 15.03 14.65 -6.14
C LYS A 191 16.24 15.30 -5.53
N ASP A 192 17.40 15.21 -6.17
CA ASP A 192 18.60 15.88 -5.68
C ASP A 192 18.43 17.40 -5.72
N ARG A 193 17.82 17.98 -6.76
CA ARG A 193 17.50 19.42 -6.81
C ARG A 193 16.50 19.85 -5.75
N ILE A 194 15.40 19.12 -5.54
CA ILE A 194 14.39 19.45 -4.51
C ILE A 194 14.99 19.27 -3.12
N LEU A 195 15.72 18.18 -2.88
CA LEU A 195 16.41 17.95 -1.61
C LEU A 195 17.44 19.06 -1.38
N ASN A 196 18.28 19.37 -2.37
CA ASN A 196 19.28 20.44 -2.26
C ASN A 196 18.63 21.82 -2.06
N GLN A 197 17.52 22.14 -2.73
CA GLN A 197 16.78 23.38 -2.51
C GLN A 197 16.20 23.46 -1.09
N ILE A 198 15.68 22.35 -0.56
CA ILE A 198 15.21 22.26 0.83
C ILE A 198 16.38 22.42 1.80
N TYR A 199 17.52 21.76 1.55
CA TYR A 199 18.72 21.85 2.38
C TYR A 199 19.36 23.25 2.35
N ASP A 200 19.42 23.90 1.20
CA ASP A 200 19.96 25.26 1.05
C ASP A 200 19.07 26.30 1.76
N HIS A 201 17.74 26.10 1.78
CA HIS A 201 16.83 26.94 2.57
C HIS A 201 16.93 26.72 4.08
N GLN A 202 17.33 25.52 4.55
CA GLN A 202 17.55 25.27 5.98
C GLN A 202 18.84 25.91 6.53
N HIS A 203 19.76 26.37 5.68
CA HIS A 203 21.03 26.99 6.09
C HIS A 203 21.13 28.51 5.85
N SER A 204 20.07 29.12 5.35
CA SER A 204 19.95 30.58 5.23
C SER A 204 19.32 31.15 6.50
N GLU A 205 20.14 31.71 7.40
CA GLU A 205 19.66 32.58 8.50
C GLU A 205 18.96 33.81 7.90
N SER A 206 17.65 33.71 7.69
CA SER A 206 16.82 34.76 7.13
C SER A 206 15.57 34.94 7.99
N LEU A 207 15.41 36.16 8.49
CA LEU A 207 14.27 36.74 9.19
C LEU A 207 12.93 36.07 8.84
N PHE A 208 12.32 35.42 9.84
CA PHE A 208 10.98 34.82 9.77
C PHE A 208 9.97 35.79 9.12
N SER A 209 9.61 35.51 7.87
CA SER A 209 8.39 36.04 7.28
C SER A 209 7.17 35.37 7.91
N PRO A 210 6.01 36.05 8.00
CA PRO A 210 4.82 35.49 8.62
C PRO A 210 4.41 34.18 7.95
N GLU A 211 4.05 33.19 8.78
CA GLU A 211 3.48 31.90 8.37
C GLU A 211 2.44 32.09 7.27
N LYS A 212 2.72 31.56 6.07
CA LYS A 212 1.83 31.68 4.92
C LYS A 212 1.24 30.31 4.59
N SER A 213 -0.08 30.24 4.58
CA SER A 213 -0.81 29.11 4.01
C SER A 213 -0.46 28.95 2.53
N ILE A 214 0.04 27.77 2.15
CA ILE A 214 0.45 27.45 0.78
C ILE A 214 -0.52 26.49 0.08
N GLY A 215 -1.57 26.05 0.78
CA GLY A 215 -2.64 25.23 0.22
C GLY A 215 -3.29 24.30 1.23
N THR A 216 -4.12 23.40 0.73
CA THR A 216 -4.77 22.35 1.52
C THR A 216 -4.38 20.96 1.01
N LEU A 217 -4.39 19.97 1.89
CA LEU A 217 -4.16 18.57 1.56
C LEU A 217 -5.27 17.71 2.15
N LYS A 218 -6.03 17.01 1.32
CA LYS A 218 -7.00 16.01 1.75
C LYS A 218 -6.42 14.61 1.68
N ILE A 219 -6.36 13.90 2.80
CA ILE A 219 -5.90 12.52 2.86
C ILE A 219 -7.00 11.58 3.36
N MET A 220 -7.04 10.39 2.78
CA MET A 220 -8.07 9.39 3.04
C MET A 220 -7.45 8.01 3.35
N SER A 221 -8.01 7.29 4.31
CA SER A 221 -7.68 5.90 4.64
C SER A 221 -8.89 5.01 4.46
N PHE A 222 -8.72 3.86 3.80
CA PHE A 222 -9.83 2.95 3.55
C PHE A 222 -9.40 1.47 3.45
N ASN A 223 -9.81 0.63 4.41
CA ASN A 223 -9.76 -0.82 4.25
C ASN A 223 -10.81 -1.27 3.21
N LEU A 224 -10.40 -2.04 2.20
CA LEU A 224 -11.23 -2.45 1.06
C LEU A 224 -12.10 -3.69 1.30
N TRP A 225 -11.92 -4.37 2.44
CA TRP A 225 -12.55 -5.66 2.72
C TRP A 225 -12.32 -6.70 1.62
N ASN A 226 -11.11 -6.68 1.06
CA ASN A 226 -10.66 -7.60 0.02
C ASN A 226 -11.71 -7.85 -1.08
N TYR A 227 -11.76 -9.07 -1.65
CA TYR A 227 -12.72 -9.47 -2.69
C TYR A 227 -14.08 -9.92 -2.16
N ASN A 228 -14.40 -9.72 -0.87
CA ASN A 228 -15.67 -10.15 -0.28
C ASN A 228 -16.87 -9.68 -1.12
N PHE A 229 -17.85 -10.57 -1.32
CA PHE A 229 -18.96 -10.30 -2.22
C PHE A 229 -19.84 -9.15 -1.67
N PRO A 230 -20.36 -8.22 -2.51
CA PRO A 230 -20.21 -8.12 -3.96
C PRO A 230 -19.16 -7.07 -4.41
N TRP A 231 -17.88 -7.45 -4.54
CA TRP A 231 -16.80 -6.54 -4.94
C TRP A 231 -17.13 -5.64 -6.15
N LYS A 232 -17.78 -6.17 -7.19
CA LYS A 232 -18.14 -5.39 -8.38
C LYS A 232 -19.01 -4.19 -8.04
N VAL A 233 -19.99 -4.33 -7.14
CA VAL A 233 -20.83 -3.21 -6.70
C VAL A 233 -20.05 -2.33 -5.74
N ARG A 234 -19.36 -2.94 -4.77
CA ARG A 234 -18.61 -2.23 -3.73
C ARG A 234 -17.56 -1.27 -4.29
N ARG A 235 -16.79 -1.67 -5.31
CA ARG A 235 -15.78 -0.80 -5.92
C ARG A 235 -16.36 0.46 -6.58
N HIS A 236 -17.60 0.42 -7.09
CA HIS A 236 -18.27 1.62 -7.60
C HIS A 236 -18.67 2.53 -6.45
N LEU A 237 -19.17 1.98 -5.34
CA LEU A 237 -19.46 2.77 -4.15
C LEU A 237 -18.19 3.40 -3.56
N ILE A 238 -17.07 2.67 -3.54
CA ILE A 238 -15.77 3.18 -3.13
C ILE A 238 -15.33 4.32 -4.05
N ALA A 239 -15.43 4.14 -5.37
CA ALA A 239 -15.07 5.18 -6.33
C ALA A 239 -16.02 6.39 -6.27
N ASP A 240 -17.31 6.20 -5.99
CA ASP A 240 -18.29 7.27 -5.79
C ASP A 240 -17.89 8.14 -4.59
N LEU A 241 -17.50 7.50 -3.48
CA LEU A 241 -17.01 8.21 -2.30
C LEU A 241 -15.74 9.03 -2.60
N ILE A 242 -14.77 8.44 -3.29
CA ILE A 242 -13.53 9.13 -3.66
C ILE A 242 -13.81 10.28 -4.63
N GLU A 243 -14.66 10.09 -5.63
CA GLU A 243 -15.06 11.14 -6.59
C GLU A 243 -15.78 12.30 -5.90
N GLN A 244 -16.67 11.99 -4.95
CA GLN A 244 -17.40 12.99 -4.17
C GLN A 244 -16.47 13.81 -3.28
N GLU A 245 -15.57 13.14 -2.56
CA GLU A 245 -14.75 13.80 -1.53
C GLU A 245 -13.46 14.42 -2.07
N LYS A 246 -13.03 13.95 -3.26
CA LYS A 246 -11.85 14.40 -3.99
C LYS A 246 -10.59 14.44 -3.12
N PRO A 247 -10.21 13.34 -2.45
CA PRO A 247 -8.98 13.29 -1.68
C PRO A 247 -7.77 13.47 -2.60
N ASP A 248 -6.75 14.16 -2.13
CA ASP A 248 -5.50 14.31 -2.87
C ASP A 248 -4.66 13.04 -2.77
N ILE A 249 -4.75 12.35 -1.63
CA ILE A 249 -4.04 11.11 -1.35
C ILE A 249 -5.01 10.12 -0.71
N VAL A 250 -4.99 8.86 -1.16
CA VAL A 250 -5.77 7.76 -0.58
C VAL A 250 -4.85 6.59 -0.30
N ALA A 251 -4.89 6.01 0.89
CA ALA A 251 -4.26 4.72 1.15
C ALA A 251 -5.29 3.64 1.43
N PHE A 252 -5.01 2.46 0.90
CA PHE A 252 -5.87 1.29 0.97
C PHE A 252 -5.20 0.16 1.73
N GLN A 253 -5.99 -0.50 2.58
CA GLN A 253 -5.65 -1.76 3.23
C GLN A 253 -6.50 -2.88 2.60
N GLU A 254 -6.06 -4.13 2.79
CA GLU A 254 -6.67 -5.32 2.18
C GLU A 254 -6.83 -5.26 0.65
N SER A 255 -5.96 -4.52 -0.04
CA SER A 255 -5.96 -4.54 -1.50
C SER A 255 -5.44 -5.89 -1.98
N ARG A 256 -6.28 -6.64 -2.70
CA ARG A 256 -5.91 -7.98 -3.18
C ARG A 256 -5.54 -8.05 -4.64
N TYR A 257 -4.57 -8.91 -4.94
CA TYR A 257 -4.32 -9.50 -6.25
C TYR A 257 -4.94 -10.91 -6.28
N CYS A 258 -5.78 -11.20 -7.28
CA CYS A 258 -6.33 -12.52 -7.53
C CYS A 258 -6.34 -12.82 -9.05
N PRO A 259 -5.80 -13.96 -9.50
CA PRO A 259 -5.75 -14.31 -10.92
C PRO A 259 -7.10 -14.61 -11.58
N TRP A 260 -8.15 -14.98 -10.83
CA TRP A 260 -9.46 -15.37 -11.41
C TRP A 260 -10.66 -14.52 -10.97
N ASN A 261 -10.58 -13.80 -9.84
CA ASN A 261 -11.70 -12.97 -9.37
C ASN A 261 -11.77 -11.59 -10.05
N GLY A 262 -11.25 -11.48 -11.28
CA GLY A 262 -11.63 -10.41 -12.20
C GLY A 262 -13.12 -10.45 -12.49
N GLU A 263 -13.67 -9.40 -13.08
CA GLU A 263 -15.11 -9.16 -13.26
C GLU A 263 -15.92 -10.23 -14.03
N SER A 264 -15.33 -11.34 -14.42
CA SER A 264 -16.00 -12.43 -15.09
C SER A 264 -16.33 -13.54 -14.08
N GLN A 265 -17.62 -13.74 -13.78
CA GLN A 265 -18.10 -14.96 -13.10
C GLN A 265 -17.84 -16.24 -13.92
N LYS A 266 -17.49 -16.10 -15.20
CA LYS A 266 -17.00 -17.22 -16.00
C LYS A 266 -15.51 -17.36 -15.75
N LEU A 267 -15.14 -18.49 -15.12
CA LEU A 267 -13.80 -19.07 -15.09
C LEU A 267 -13.29 -19.26 -16.52
N SER A 268 -12.89 -18.18 -17.16
CA SER A 268 -12.33 -18.22 -18.49
C SER A 268 -10.88 -18.68 -18.34
N LEU A 269 -10.67 -19.99 -18.54
CA LEU A 269 -9.36 -20.61 -18.73
C LEU A 269 -8.60 -20.06 -19.95
N HIS A 270 -9.12 -19.06 -20.67
CA HIS A 270 -8.45 -18.47 -21.83
C HIS A 270 -7.23 -17.65 -21.41
N PRO A 271 -6.01 -18.10 -21.76
CA PRO A 271 -4.79 -17.30 -21.57
C PRO A 271 -4.85 -15.98 -22.35
N THR A 272 -5.71 -15.81 -23.36
CA THR A 272 -5.83 -14.54 -24.11
C THR A 272 -6.55 -13.41 -23.35
N LEU A 273 -7.14 -13.68 -22.17
CA LEU A 273 -7.53 -12.64 -21.21
C LEU A 273 -6.37 -12.23 -20.28
N GLN A 274 -5.14 -12.67 -20.59
CA GLN A 274 -3.90 -12.18 -19.99
C GLN A 274 -3.83 -10.66 -20.08
N GLY A 275 -4.12 -10.00 -18.96
CA GLY A 275 -3.93 -8.56 -18.79
C GLY A 275 -5.21 -7.74 -18.68
N GLN A 276 -6.26 -8.19 -17.99
CA GLN A 276 -7.25 -7.23 -17.46
C GLN A 276 -7.37 -7.40 -15.94
N GLU A 277 -6.82 -6.40 -15.25
CA GLU A 277 -7.15 -5.94 -13.89
C GLU A 277 -7.24 -7.06 -12.83
N ARG A 278 -6.08 -7.54 -12.38
CA ARG A 278 -5.97 -8.62 -11.39
C ARG A 278 -5.85 -8.16 -9.94
N ASN A 279 -5.47 -6.90 -9.74
CA ASN A 279 -5.42 -6.31 -8.41
C ASN A 279 -6.52 -5.25 -8.25
N GLN A 280 -7.04 -5.13 -7.03
CA GLN A 280 -8.09 -4.17 -6.69
C GLN A 280 -7.62 -2.72 -6.86
N ALA A 281 -6.34 -2.45 -6.63
CA ALA A 281 -5.75 -1.15 -6.93
C ALA A 281 -5.96 -0.77 -8.41
N HIS A 282 -5.67 -1.64 -9.36
CA HIS A 282 -5.85 -1.34 -10.79
C HIS A 282 -7.33 -1.19 -11.18
N HIS A 283 -8.23 -1.98 -10.57
CA HIS A 283 -9.68 -1.75 -10.74
C HIS A 283 -10.07 -0.32 -10.34
N LEU A 284 -9.65 0.12 -9.16
CA LEU A 284 -9.96 1.46 -8.66
C LEU A 284 -9.27 2.55 -9.49
N PHE A 285 -8.01 2.36 -9.88
CA PHE A 285 -7.29 3.30 -10.74
C PHE A 285 -8.02 3.54 -12.06
N ASN A 286 -8.46 2.47 -12.73
CA ASN A 286 -9.18 2.61 -14.00
C ASN A 286 -10.55 3.27 -13.80
N LEU A 287 -11.29 2.83 -12.79
CA LEU A 287 -12.61 3.39 -12.49
C LEU A 287 -12.54 4.88 -12.15
N LEU A 288 -11.57 5.28 -11.33
CA LEU A 288 -11.32 6.68 -10.98
C LEU A 288 -10.87 7.48 -12.20
N ALA A 289 -10.02 6.92 -13.07
CA ALA A 289 -9.60 7.60 -14.28
C ALA A 289 -10.78 7.92 -15.22
N TYR A 290 -11.75 7.00 -15.39
CA TYR A 290 -12.99 7.23 -16.13
C TYR A 290 -13.89 8.30 -15.49
N ARG A 291 -13.74 8.55 -14.19
CA ARG A 291 -14.39 9.63 -13.44
C ARG A 291 -13.55 10.90 -13.38
N ASN A 292 -12.55 11.02 -14.26
CA ASN A 292 -11.61 12.14 -14.33
C ASN A 292 -10.79 12.39 -13.06
N MET A 293 -10.64 11.36 -12.24
CA MET A 293 -9.79 11.39 -11.06
C MET A 293 -8.43 10.77 -11.41
N LYS A 294 -7.41 11.63 -11.57
CA LYS A 294 -6.08 11.22 -12.02
C LYS A 294 -5.15 11.00 -10.83
N TYR A 295 -4.66 9.78 -10.69
CA TYR A 295 -3.78 9.37 -9.60
C TYR A 295 -2.54 8.67 -10.15
N HIS A 296 -1.40 8.90 -9.51
CA HIS A 296 -0.30 7.94 -9.44
C HIS A 296 -0.69 6.86 -8.42
N TYR A 297 -0.23 5.62 -8.60
CA TYR A 297 -0.45 4.61 -7.57
C TYR A 297 0.72 3.64 -7.41
N SER A 298 0.82 3.08 -6.21
CA SER A 298 1.70 1.94 -5.90
C SER A 298 0.92 0.93 -5.07
N TYR A 299 1.03 -0.34 -5.43
CA TYR A 299 0.51 -1.51 -4.72
C TYR A 299 1.69 -2.38 -4.24
N LEU A 300 1.67 -2.70 -2.95
CA LEU A 300 2.62 -3.57 -2.28
C LEU A 300 1.88 -4.81 -1.75
N PRO A 301 2.12 -6.01 -2.29
CA PRO A 301 1.65 -7.24 -1.65
C PRO A 301 2.44 -7.48 -0.36
N SER A 302 1.74 -7.64 0.76
CA SER A 302 2.34 -7.89 2.08
C SER A 302 2.35 -9.39 2.40
N MET A 303 1.28 -10.10 2.04
CA MET A 303 1.11 -11.52 2.33
C MET A 303 0.70 -12.31 1.08
N ILE A 304 0.70 -13.65 1.19
CA ILE A 304 0.17 -14.56 0.17
C ILE A 304 -0.67 -15.63 0.87
N TYR A 305 -1.84 -15.93 0.32
CA TYR A 305 -2.68 -17.06 0.71
C TYR A 305 -2.28 -18.28 -0.11
N THR A 306 -1.53 -19.21 0.50
CA THR A 306 -1.00 -20.42 -0.18
C THR A 306 -1.99 -21.57 -0.28
N PHE A 307 -3.11 -21.52 0.44
CA PHE A 307 -4.08 -22.61 0.45
C PHE A 307 -5.09 -22.52 -0.70
N GLU A 308 -5.10 -21.40 -1.40
CA GLU A 308 -5.95 -21.15 -2.54
C GLU A 308 -5.11 -21.30 -3.80
N GLU A 309 -5.50 -22.19 -4.72
CA GLU A 309 -4.92 -22.25 -6.06
C GLU A 309 -5.92 -21.64 -7.03
N PRO A 310 -5.59 -20.50 -7.66
CA PRO A 310 -4.30 -19.82 -7.62
C PRO A 310 -4.14 -19.02 -6.33
N TYR A 311 -2.91 -18.62 -6.02
CA TYR A 311 -2.69 -17.78 -4.86
C TYR A 311 -3.32 -16.41 -5.01
N GLN A 312 -3.82 -15.93 -3.88
CA GLN A 312 -4.19 -14.54 -3.69
C GLN A 312 -3.09 -13.83 -2.91
N MET A 313 -2.86 -12.56 -3.22
CA MET A 313 -2.01 -11.69 -2.42
C MET A 313 -2.87 -10.56 -1.87
N GLU A 314 -2.48 -10.06 -0.71
CA GLU A 314 -3.13 -8.96 -0.02
C GLU A 314 -2.05 -8.03 0.47
N GLY A 315 -2.33 -6.74 0.43
CA GLY A 315 -1.44 -5.76 1.00
C GLY A 315 -1.99 -4.36 0.91
N LEU A 316 -1.09 -3.42 0.62
CA LEU A 316 -1.30 -2.00 0.77
C LEU A 316 -1.25 -1.29 -0.57
N ALA A 317 -2.01 -0.22 -0.72
CA ALA A 317 -1.85 0.67 -1.85
C ALA A 317 -1.88 2.13 -1.44
N ILE A 318 -1.15 2.99 -2.14
CA ILE A 318 -1.22 4.45 -2.01
C ILE A 318 -1.51 5.03 -3.38
N PHE A 319 -2.48 5.94 -3.43
CA PHE A 319 -2.90 6.72 -4.58
C PHE A 319 -2.62 8.18 -4.27
N SER A 320 -2.03 8.92 -5.20
CA SER A 320 -1.72 10.34 -5.05
C SER A 320 -2.03 11.12 -6.32
N ARG A 321 -2.73 12.24 -6.23
CA ARG A 321 -2.89 13.19 -7.36
C ARG A 321 -1.60 13.95 -7.64
N PHE A 322 -0.72 13.99 -6.65
CA PHE A 322 0.59 14.60 -6.72
C PHE A 322 1.65 13.58 -7.14
N PRO A 323 2.73 14.01 -7.80
CA PRO A 323 3.83 13.12 -8.18
C PRO A 323 4.41 12.37 -6.97
N ILE A 324 4.51 11.05 -7.11
CA ILE A 324 5.24 10.19 -6.18
C ILE A 324 6.72 10.22 -6.57
N VAL A 325 7.56 10.74 -5.69
CA VAL A 325 9.01 10.87 -5.90
C VAL A 325 9.70 9.54 -5.59
N GLU A 326 9.30 8.90 -4.50
CA GLU A 326 9.92 7.68 -4.02
C GLU A 326 8.89 6.76 -3.37
N ILE A 327 9.04 5.46 -3.61
CA ILE A 327 8.32 4.41 -2.91
C ILE A 327 9.35 3.57 -2.16
N SER A 328 9.07 3.29 -0.90
CA SER A 328 9.85 2.34 -0.09
C SER A 328 8.91 1.60 0.86
N HIS A 329 9.35 0.48 1.40
CA HIS A 329 8.57 -0.24 2.40
C HIS A 329 9.47 -0.97 3.38
N THR A 330 8.88 -1.42 4.48
CA THR A 330 9.46 -2.42 5.36
C THR A 330 8.43 -3.49 5.65
N LYS A 331 8.88 -4.73 5.82
CA LYS A 331 8.07 -5.74 6.49
C LYS A 331 7.98 -5.42 7.97
N LEU A 332 6.89 -5.84 8.58
CA LEU A 332 6.75 -5.88 10.02
C LEU A 332 6.99 -7.32 10.46
N SER A 333 7.71 -7.51 11.56
CA SER A 333 7.99 -8.86 12.03
C SER A 333 6.69 -9.53 12.51
N ARG A 334 6.60 -10.84 12.32
CA ARG A 334 5.52 -11.67 12.83
C ARG A 334 6.04 -12.86 13.62
N ASP A 335 5.23 -13.31 14.57
CA ASP A 335 5.37 -14.56 15.29
C ASP A 335 4.43 -15.61 14.67
N PRO A 336 4.94 -16.55 13.86
CA PRO A 336 4.11 -17.56 13.20
C PRO A 336 3.44 -18.54 14.19
N THR A 337 3.79 -18.51 15.47
CA THR A 337 3.13 -19.32 16.51
C THR A 337 1.86 -18.65 17.08
N ASP A 338 1.70 -17.34 16.88
CA ASP A 338 0.48 -16.61 17.21
C ASP A 338 -0.46 -16.62 15.99
N GLN A 339 -1.59 -17.32 16.11
CA GLN A 339 -2.60 -17.40 15.05
C GLN A 339 -3.17 -16.03 14.67
N GLN A 340 -3.15 -15.06 15.60
CA GLN A 340 -3.59 -13.68 15.33
C GLN A 340 -2.50 -12.81 14.68
N ASP A 341 -1.33 -13.39 14.40
CA ASP A 341 -0.16 -12.78 13.76
C ASP A 341 0.32 -13.63 12.57
N GLU A 342 -0.52 -14.54 12.06
CA GLU A 342 -0.16 -15.42 10.96
C GLU A 342 0.04 -14.67 9.64
N HIS A 343 -0.61 -13.51 9.47
CA HIS A 343 -0.50 -12.71 8.26
C HIS A 343 0.75 -11.84 8.26
N GLN A 344 1.54 -11.93 7.19
CA GLN A 344 2.65 -11.00 6.98
C GLN A 344 2.13 -9.57 6.81
N ARG A 345 2.56 -8.67 7.69
CA ARG A 345 2.25 -7.24 7.62
C ARG A 345 3.42 -6.45 7.06
N SER A 346 3.16 -5.24 6.59
CA SER A 346 4.18 -4.33 6.05
C SER A 346 3.77 -2.89 6.31
N CYS A 347 4.72 -1.97 6.21
CA CYS A 347 4.48 -0.54 6.16
C CYS A 347 4.99 0.00 4.82
N LEU A 348 4.09 0.56 4.02
CA LEU A 348 4.36 1.16 2.73
C LEU A 348 4.52 2.67 2.90
N ARG A 349 5.60 3.23 2.34
CA ARG A 349 5.88 4.66 2.30
C ARG A 349 5.85 5.18 0.87
N ALA A 350 5.25 6.36 0.70
CA ALA A 350 5.38 7.20 -0.47
C ALA A 350 5.91 8.59 -0.08
N LEU A 351 6.98 9.04 -0.74
CA LEU A 351 7.42 10.43 -0.71
C LEU A 351 6.68 11.20 -1.80
N ILE A 352 5.87 12.18 -1.41
CA ILE A 352 4.96 12.87 -2.31
C ILE A 352 5.34 14.33 -2.43
N SER A 353 5.39 14.83 -3.66
CA SER A 353 5.73 16.23 -3.95
C SER A 353 4.47 17.09 -4.08
N ILE A 354 4.23 17.94 -3.09
CA ILE A 354 3.01 18.77 -2.99
C ILE A 354 3.30 20.24 -3.34
N GLY A 355 2.24 21.03 -3.49
CA GLY A 355 2.36 22.48 -3.73
C GLY A 355 3.06 22.82 -5.05
N ASN A 356 2.88 21.99 -6.09
CA ASN A 356 3.56 22.09 -7.38
C ASN A 356 5.09 21.95 -7.29
N GLY A 357 5.58 21.00 -6.50
CA GLY A 357 7.02 20.76 -6.39
C GLY A 357 7.73 21.47 -5.24
N LYS A 358 7.00 22.27 -4.45
CA LYS A 358 7.59 23.15 -3.43
C LYS A 358 7.90 22.45 -2.11
N SER A 359 7.23 21.33 -1.82
CA SER A 359 7.41 20.65 -0.54
C SER A 359 7.24 19.15 -0.70
N LEU A 360 7.83 18.41 0.25
CA LEU A 360 7.77 16.95 0.29
C LEU A 360 7.07 16.50 1.56
N VAL A 361 6.24 15.46 1.45
CA VAL A 361 5.57 14.81 2.58
C VAL A 361 5.79 13.32 2.50
N ASN A 362 6.16 12.70 3.62
CA ASN A 362 6.22 11.25 3.72
C ASN A 362 4.86 10.72 4.17
N VAL A 363 4.22 9.92 3.32
CA VAL A 363 2.96 9.26 3.61
C VAL A 363 3.22 7.78 3.82
N PHE A 364 2.78 7.27 4.97
CA PHE A 364 2.94 5.89 5.38
C PHE A 364 1.57 5.23 5.51
N THR A 365 1.47 3.97 5.11
CA THR A 365 0.31 3.14 5.42
C THR A 365 0.68 1.75 5.89
N SER A 366 -0.13 1.18 6.77
CA SER A 366 0.04 -0.16 7.32
C SER A 366 -1.31 -0.82 7.60
N HIS A 367 -1.28 -2.14 7.75
CA HIS A 367 -2.38 -2.94 8.30
C HIS A 367 -1.78 -3.84 9.38
N PHE A 368 -2.12 -3.63 10.65
CA PHE A 368 -1.50 -4.38 11.76
C PHE A 368 -2.08 -5.78 11.93
N SER A 369 -1.33 -6.63 12.62
CA SER A 369 -1.79 -7.93 13.08
C SER A 369 -2.98 -7.79 14.06
N LEU A 370 -3.67 -8.90 14.35
CA LEU A 370 -4.79 -8.90 15.30
C LEU A 370 -4.30 -9.12 16.74
N GLY A 371 -3.19 -9.83 16.91
CA GLY A 371 -2.65 -10.20 18.23
C GLY A 371 -2.11 -9.01 19.00
N THR A 372 -2.43 -8.90 20.29
CA THR A 372 -2.08 -7.75 21.15
C THR A 372 -0.57 -7.45 21.16
N ILE A 373 0.26 -8.47 21.37
CA ILE A 373 1.74 -8.33 21.39
C ILE A 373 2.24 -7.93 20.00
N ALA A 374 1.67 -8.51 18.95
CA ALA A 374 2.04 -8.20 17.57
C ALA A 374 1.71 -6.75 17.19
N LYS A 375 0.56 -6.22 17.63
CA LYS A 375 0.16 -4.82 17.39
C LYS A 375 1.13 -3.82 18.04
N GLU A 376 1.56 -4.07 19.29
CA GLU A 376 2.57 -3.25 19.96
C GLU A 376 3.91 -3.28 19.20
N ARG A 377 4.36 -4.48 18.80
CA ARG A 377 5.59 -4.66 18.01
C ARG A 377 5.51 -3.96 16.65
N ASN A 378 4.40 -4.11 15.93
CA ASN A 378 4.13 -3.44 14.66
C ASN A 378 4.18 -1.90 14.82
N ALA A 379 3.55 -1.36 15.86
CA ALA A 379 3.57 0.07 16.16
C ALA A 379 5.00 0.58 16.39
N PHE A 380 5.80 -0.15 17.16
CA PHE A 380 7.21 0.16 17.39
C PHE A 380 8.02 0.15 16.09
N GLU A 381 7.89 -0.90 15.29
CA GLU A 381 8.62 -1.05 14.03
C GLU A 381 8.26 0.02 13.00
N VAL A 382 6.97 0.38 12.90
CA VAL A 382 6.53 1.49 12.04
C VAL A 382 7.13 2.81 12.48
N HIS A 383 7.13 3.10 13.78
CA HIS A 383 7.75 4.32 14.30
C HIS A 383 9.25 4.37 13.98
N GLN A 384 9.97 3.27 14.22
CA GLN A 384 11.40 3.17 13.90
C GLN A 384 11.67 3.28 12.40
N TYR A 385 10.77 2.77 11.55
CA TYR A 385 10.87 2.93 10.11
C TYR A 385 10.63 4.38 9.67
N ALA A 386 9.59 5.03 10.17
CA ALA A 386 9.25 6.41 9.84
C ALA A 386 10.39 7.38 10.20
N LYS A 387 11.05 7.17 11.35
CA LYS A 387 12.20 7.98 11.79
C LYS A 387 13.43 7.96 10.88
N LYS A 388 13.50 7.03 9.93
CA LYS A 388 14.57 7.02 8.91
C LYS A 388 14.39 8.12 7.86
N PHE A 389 13.25 8.80 7.84
CA PHE A 389 12.88 9.77 6.82
C PHE A 389 12.62 11.14 7.45
N SER A 390 12.88 12.19 6.68
CA SER A 390 12.58 13.57 7.08
C SER A 390 11.10 13.78 7.35
N LYS A 391 10.78 14.74 8.20
CA LYS A 391 9.41 15.19 8.44
C LYS A 391 8.97 16.22 7.39
N PRO A 392 7.66 16.50 7.25
CA PRO A 392 6.54 15.93 8.01
C PRO A 392 6.18 14.49 7.59
N HIS A 393 5.57 13.76 8.52
CA HIS A 393 5.00 12.44 8.26
C HIS A 393 3.48 12.48 8.37
N ILE A 394 2.80 11.72 7.50
CA ILE A 394 1.41 11.33 7.69
C ILE A 394 1.37 9.81 7.70
N PHE A 395 0.83 9.21 8.77
CA PHE A 395 0.68 7.77 8.91
C PHE A 395 -0.80 7.41 8.98
N LEU A 396 -1.25 6.46 8.16
CA LEU A 396 -2.65 6.06 8.12
C LEU A 396 -2.86 4.57 7.90
N GLY A 397 -3.98 4.04 8.39
CA GLY A 397 -4.40 2.68 8.08
C GLY A 397 -5.25 2.03 9.15
N ASP A 398 -5.57 0.77 8.89
CA ASP A 398 -6.22 -0.14 9.82
C ASP A 398 -5.18 -0.71 10.79
N LEU A 399 -5.19 -0.23 12.02
CA LEU A 399 -4.23 -0.61 13.03
C LEU A 399 -4.74 -1.74 13.93
N ASN A 400 -5.95 -2.26 13.69
CA ASN A 400 -6.59 -3.32 14.47
C ASN A 400 -6.57 -3.08 16.00
N SER A 401 -6.41 -1.83 16.43
CA SER A 401 -6.26 -1.46 17.83
C SER A 401 -7.16 -0.31 18.19
N ASP A 402 -7.90 -0.47 19.29
CA ASP A 402 -8.69 0.62 19.86
C ASP A 402 -7.77 1.73 20.40
N PRO A 403 -8.29 2.98 20.52
CA PRO A 403 -7.47 4.12 20.89
C PRO A 403 -6.76 3.98 22.23
N THR A 404 -7.31 3.19 23.16
CA THR A 404 -6.76 2.97 24.50
C THR A 404 -5.68 1.90 24.56
N GLU A 405 -5.49 1.11 23.49
CA GLU A 405 -4.48 0.05 23.47
C GLU A 405 -3.06 0.63 23.41
N ASN A 406 -2.11 -0.13 24.00
CA ASN A 406 -0.71 0.28 24.10
C ASN A 406 -0.06 0.60 22.75
N SER A 407 -0.44 -0.10 21.68
CA SER A 407 0.05 0.16 20.31
C SER A 407 -0.27 1.59 19.86
N ILE A 408 -1.50 2.06 20.07
CA ILE A 408 -1.92 3.42 19.74
C ILE A 408 -1.35 4.41 20.74
N GLN A 409 -1.42 4.12 22.05
CA GLN A 409 -0.84 4.99 23.07
C GLN A 409 0.67 5.19 22.88
N PHE A 410 1.39 4.18 22.38
CA PHE A 410 2.79 4.27 22.01
C PHE A 410 2.99 5.26 20.87
N LEU A 411 2.28 5.10 19.76
CA LEU A 411 2.38 5.98 18.59
C LEU A 411 2.10 7.44 18.94
N LEU A 412 1.16 7.66 19.86
CA LEU A 412 0.79 8.98 20.38
C LEU A 412 1.73 9.54 21.48
N GLY A 413 2.80 8.82 21.83
CA GLY A 413 3.77 9.24 22.86
C GLY A 413 3.26 9.19 24.31
N LYS A 414 2.10 8.58 24.54
CA LYS A 414 1.45 8.43 25.85
C LYS A 414 1.90 7.17 26.59
N TYR A 415 2.43 6.19 25.86
CA TYR A 415 2.99 4.95 26.41
C TYR A 415 4.45 4.80 25.98
N ASN A 416 5.30 4.35 26.92
CA ASN A 416 6.71 4.05 26.68
C ASN A 416 6.86 2.59 26.28
N PHE A 417 7.49 2.32 25.15
CA PHE A 417 7.90 0.97 24.76
C PHE A 417 9.41 0.98 24.51
N SER A 418 10.15 0.14 25.24
CA SER A 418 11.62 0.08 25.16
C SER A 418 12.31 1.45 25.35
N ASN A 419 11.81 2.26 26.30
CA ASN A 419 12.28 3.63 26.58
C ASN A 419 12.14 4.62 25.41
N ILE A 420 11.33 4.28 24.40
CA ILE A 420 11.02 5.13 23.25
C ILE A 420 9.54 5.51 23.35
N LYS A 421 9.23 6.71 22.85
CA LYS A 421 7.87 7.22 22.66
C LYS A 421 7.65 7.54 21.20
N GLY A 422 6.43 7.30 20.73
CA GLY A 422 5.97 7.86 19.47
C GLY A 422 5.82 9.38 19.54
N GLU A 423 5.66 9.97 18.36
CA GLU A 423 5.58 11.42 18.16
C GLU A 423 4.41 11.81 17.23
N PHE A 424 3.50 10.87 16.99
CA PHE A 424 2.35 11.10 16.16
C PHE A 424 1.24 11.80 16.94
N THR A 425 0.45 12.59 16.23
CA THR A 425 -0.78 13.22 16.70
C THR A 425 -1.96 12.59 15.97
N ASP A 426 -2.95 12.12 16.73
CA ASP A 426 -4.21 11.61 16.18
C ASP A 426 -5.07 12.77 15.66
N THR A 427 -5.29 12.80 14.35
CA THR A 427 -5.99 13.91 13.68
C THR A 427 -7.47 13.98 14.04
N TRP A 428 -8.13 12.84 14.32
CA TRP A 428 -9.51 12.84 14.81
C TRP A 428 -9.59 13.49 16.18
N ALA A 429 -8.67 13.11 17.08
CA ALA A 429 -8.65 13.65 18.44
C ALA A 429 -8.29 15.14 18.47
N GLU A 430 -7.33 15.56 17.65
CA GLU A 430 -6.94 16.97 17.47
C GLU A 430 -8.13 17.81 16.97
N TYR A 431 -8.81 17.35 15.91
CA TYR A 431 -9.98 18.04 15.36
C TYR A 431 -11.14 18.13 16.35
N ASN A 432 -11.51 17.01 17.00
CA ASN A 432 -12.61 17.01 17.96
C ASN A 432 -12.32 17.88 19.19
N SER A 433 -11.08 17.89 19.67
CA SER A 433 -10.70 18.75 20.80
C SER A 433 -10.83 20.23 20.44
N ALA A 434 -10.44 20.62 19.22
CA ALA A 434 -10.61 21.99 18.72
C ALA A 434 -12.09 22.40 18.60
N LEU A 435 -12.99 21.48 18.20
CA LEU A 435 -14.43 21.75 18.14
C LEU A 435 -15.02 22.02 19.54
N VAL A 436 -14.64 21.21 20.54
CA VAL A 436 -15.11 21.38 21.93
C VAL A 436 -14.60 22.69 22.53
N SER A 437 -13.33 23.06 22.27
CA SER A 437 -12.78 24.32 22.76
C SER A 437 -13.45 25.55 22.15
N ASN A 438 -13.95 25.46 20.91
CA ASN A 438 -14.62 26.56 20.22
C ASN A 438 -16.12 26.68 20.53
N SER A 439 -16.73 25.72 21.24
CA SER A 439 -18.15 25.72 21.59
C SER A 439 -18.46 26.47 22.90
N GLU A 440 -17.80 27.61 23.16
CA GLU A 440 -17.96 28.43 24.37
C GLU A 440 -19.40 28.96 24.63
N ASN A 441 -20.38 28.68 23.76
CA ASN A 441 -21.76 29.14 23.88
C ASN A 441 -22.79 28.08 24.30
N GLY A 442 -22.36 26.94 24.86
CA GLY A 442 -23.29 26.00 25.51
C GLY A 442 -24.32 25.35 24.55
N ILE A 443 -24.08 25.38 23.25
CA ILE A 443 -24.78 24.52 22.31
C ILE A 443 -24.07 23.17 22.40
N ASP A 444 -24.81 22.17 22.88
CA ASP A 444 -24.46 20.76 22.78
C ASP A 444 -24.25 20.44 21.29
N VAL A 445 -23.02 20.64 20.80
CA VAL A 445 -22.59 20.02 19.57
C VAL A 445 -22.54 18.55 19.94
N HIS A 446 -23.61 17.81 19.65
CA HIS A 446 -23.58 16.36 19.63
C HIS A 446 -22.45 15.96 18.68
N ILE A 447 -21.23 15.81 19.20
CA ILE A 447 -20.11 15.16 18.53
C ILE A 447 -20.42 13.66 18.62
N ASP A 448 -21.52 13.26 17.99
CA ASP A 448 -21.98 11.87 17.93
C ASP A 448 -21.20 11.14 16.86
N ASN A 449 -19.90 11.02 17.09
CA ASN A 449 -19.05 10.17 16.29
C ASN A 449 -17.83 9.89 17.14
N ASN A 450 -17.89 8.80 17.92
CA ASN A 450 -16.76 8.20 18.66
C ASN A 450 -15.55 7.82 17.77
N GLY A 451 -15.52 8.31 16.52
CA GLY A 451 -14.56 7.98 15.49
C GLY A 451 -14.71 6.54 15.02
N PHE A 452 -15.82 5.87 15.30
CA PHE A 452 -15.98 4.45 15.01
C PHE A 452 -15.94 4.18 13.50
N THR A 453 -15.14 3.18 13.15
CA THR A 453 -14.86 2.77 11.78
C THR A 453 -15.22 1.33 11.47
N PHE A 454 -15.46 0.49 12.47
CA PHE A 454 -15.73 -0.94 12.28
C PHE A 454 -16.73 -1.53 13.29
N PRO A 455 -17.53 -2.54 12.93
CA PRO A 455 -17.88 -2.93 11.56
C PRO A 455 -19.07 -2.10 11.03
N THR A 456 -19.15 -1.87 9.72
CA THR A 456 -20.28 -1.15 9.10
C THR A 456 -21.46 -2.06 8.74
N LEU A 457 -21.24 -3.38 8.61
CA LEU A 457 -22.24 -4.32 8.10
C LEU A 457 -23.51 -4.38 8.98
N ASP A 458 -23.37 -4.13 10.28
CA ASP A 458 -24.47 -4.07 11.25
C ASP A 458 -25.04 -2.64 11.42
N ARG A 459 -24.69 -1.72 10.51
CA ARG A 459 -25.09 -0.30 10.44
C ARG A 459 -24.61 0.61 11.57
N ASN A 460 -24.09 0.04 12.65
CA ASN A 460 -23.58 0.78 13.80
C ASN A 460 -22.14 0.35 14.08
N PRO A 461 -21.13 1.04 13.50
CA PRO A 461 -19.74 0.85 13.89
C PRO A 461 -19.57 1.05 15.40
N ILE A 462 -18.76 0.20 16.03
CA ILE A 462 -18.56 0.19 17.50
C ILE A 462 -17.09 0.29 17.92
N LYS A 463 -16.15 0.21 16.97
CA LYS A 463 -14.71 0.27 17.21
C LYS A 463 -14.07 1.32 16.33
N ARG A 464 -13.03 1.98 16.84
CA ARG A 464 -12.17 2.90 16.07
C ARG A 464 -10.80 2.28 15.93
N ILE A 465 -10.60 1.62 14.79
CA ILE A 465 -9.35 0.91 14.49
C ILE A 465 -8.62 1.46 13.28
N ASP A 466 -9.25 2.37 12.53
CA ASP A 466 -8.63 3.11 11.44
C ASP A 466 -8.19 4.50 11.92
N PHE A 467 -6.96 4.88 11.56
CA PHE A 467 -6.36 6.14 12.00
C PHE A 467 -5.76 6.92 10.84
N ILE A 468 -5.78 8.24 10.97
CA ILE A 468 -4.89 9.16 10.26
C ILE A 468 -4.15 9.95 11.34
N MET A 469 -2.82 9.88 11.33
CA MET A 469 -1.96 10.54 12.28
C MET A 469 -0.91 11.38 11.55
N LYS A 470 -0.46 12.47 12.17
CA LYS A 470 0.63 13.30 11.64
C LYS A 470 1.77 13.45 12.62
N SER A 471 2.98 13.68 12.13
CA SER A 471 4.10 14.17 12.93
C SER A 471 4.81 15.28 12.18
N GLY A 472 5.37 16.23 12.93
CA GLY A 472 6.00 17.44 12.41
C GLY A 472 6.35 18.37 13.56
N SER A 473 7.29 19.28 13.34
CA SER A 473 7.59 20.40 14.24
C SER A 473 7.60 21.71 13.46
N ALA A 474 7.51 22.83 14.19
CA ALA A 474 7.59 24.17 13.60
C ALA A 474 8.93 24.45 12.87
N THR A 475 9.94 23.60 13.08
CA THR A 475 11.24 23.66 12.40
C THR A 475 11.28 22.89 11.07
N ASP A 476 10.26 22.09 10.77
CA ASP A 476 10.16 21.42 9.48
C ASP A 476 9.80 22.42 8.38
N PRO A 477 10.11 22.18 7.09
CA PRO A 477 9.83 23.14 6.02
C PRO A 477 8.34 23.53 5.92
N ILE A 478 7.46 22.62 6.31
CA ILE A 478 6.02 22.86 6.36
C ILE A 478 5.41 22.29 7.65
N SER A 479 4.34 22.93 8.12
CA SER A 479 3.45 22.43 9.15
C SER A 479 2.13 21.96 8.55
N LEU A 480 1.58 20.87 9.10
CA LEU A 480 0.26 20.34 8.75
C LEU A 480 -0.71 20.62 9.90
N ILE A 481 -1.70 21.49 9.66
CA ILE A 481 -2.73 21.84 10.64
C ILE A 481 -4.02 21.12 10.27
N THR A 482 -4.56 20.30 11.18
CA THR A 482 -5.83 19.61 10.93
C THR A 482 -6.97 20.61 10.97
N THR A 483 -7.67 20.77 9.83
CA THR A 483 -8.78 21.73 9.68
C THR A 483 -10.14 21.05 9.57
N ASN A 484 -10.17 19.77 9.18
CA ASN A 484 -11.41 19.01 9.07
C ASN A 484 -11.14 17.51 9.22
N PHE A 485 -12.11 16.77 9.75
CA PHE A 485 -12.14 15.32 9.78
C PHE A 485 -13.52 14.80 9.40
N LYS A 486 -13.58 13.75 8.57
CA LYS A 486 -14.83 13.09 8.17
C LYS A 486 -14.74 11.57 8.31
N ILE A 487 -15.86 10.97 8.67
CA ILE A 487 -16.14 9.53 8.59
C ILE A 487 -17.17 9.34 7.47
N LEU A 488 -16.91 8.40 6.56
CA LEU A 488 -17.59 8.25 5.28
C LEU A 488 -17.87 6.77 5.00
N GLY A 489 -18.79 6.48 4.08
CA GLY A 489 -19.10 5.09 3.69
C GLY A 489 -19.81 4.27 4.77
N ASN A 490 -20.35 4.93 5.80
CA ASN A 490 -21.15 4.33 6.87
C ASN A 490 -22.63 4.15 6.49
N LEU A 491 -23.01 4.42 5.23
CA LEU A 491 -24.35 4.22 4.72
C LEU A 491 -24.32 3.22 3.55
N PRO A 492 -25.26 2.25 3.51
CA PRO A 492 -25.37 1.35 2.39
C PRO A 492 -26.04 2.05 1.20
N ASN A 493 -25.90 1.47 0.01
CA ASN A 493 -26.74 1.83 -1.13
C ASN A 493 -28.20 1.36 -0.93
N ASN A 494 -29.06 1.61 -1.92
CA ASN A 494 -30.49 1.22 -1.88
C ASN A 494 -30.72 -0.30 -1.77
N GLU A 495 -29.71 -1.13 -2.05
CA GLU A 495 -29.76 -2.60 -1.95
C GLU A 495 -29.21 -3.10 -0.61
N GLY A 496 -28.83 -2.20 0.30
CA GLY A 496 -28.23 -2.57 1.59
C GLY A 496 -26.74 -2.92 1.51
N ILE A 497 -26.07 -2.65 0.38
CA ILE A 497 -24.65 -2.95 0.17
C ILE A 497 -23.80 -1.78 0.65
N PHE A 498 -22.88 -2.07 1.57
CA PHE A 498 -21.84 -1.14 2.00
C PHE A 498 -20.63 -1.17 1.07
N PRO A 499 -19.88 -0.06 0.92
CA PRO A 499 -18.64 -0.04 0.16
C PRO A 499 -17.56 -1.00 0.73
N SER A 500 -17.51 -1.11 2.06
CA SER A 500 -16.59 -1.95 2.83
C SER A 500 -17.21 -2.24 4.20
N ASP A 501 -16.69 -3.23 4.93
CA ASP A 501 -17.02 -3.47 6.34
C ASP A 501 -16.35 -2.45 7.28
N HIS A 502 -15.46 -1.61 6.75
CA HIS A 502 -14.95 -0.40 7.39
C HIS A 502 -15.61 0.86 6.84
N THR A 503 -15.73 1.88 7.68
CA THR A 503 -15.92 3.25 7.19
C THR A 503 -14.61 3.77 6.62
N CYS A 504 -14.70 4.62 5.63
CA CYS A 504 -13.58 5.42 5.19
C CYS A 504 -13.39 6.63 6.13
N ILE A 505 -12.15 7.01 6.43
CA ILE A 505 -11.86 8.27 7.16
C ILE A 505 -11.07 9.23 6.29
N GLN A 506 -11.32 10.52 6.46
CA GLN A 506 -10.64 11.59 5.72
C GLN A 506 -10.23 12.71 6.67
N THR A 507 -9.01 13.23 6.48
CA THR A 507 -8.51 14.43 7.15
C THR A 507 -8.17 15.49 6.10
N GLN A 508 -8.54 16.73 6.37
CA GLN A 508 -8.05 17.88 5.62
C GLN A 508 -7.02 18.63 6.45
N PHE A 509 -5.85 18.86 5.86
CA PHE A 509 -4.81 19.72 6.40
C PHE A 509 -4.78 21.05 5.69
N GLU A 510 -4.56 22.12 6.45
CA GLU A 510 -3.94 23.32 5.93
C GLU A 510 -2.42 23.16 5.98
N ILE A 511 -1.75 23.54 4.89
CA ILE A 511 -0.29 23.47 4.78
C ILE A 511 0.27 24.87 4.99
N ILE A 512 1.08 25.02 6.05
CA ILE A 512 1.77 26.26 6.37
C ILE A 512 3.24 26.10 6.00
N SER A 513 3.80 27.04 5.24
CA SER A 513 5.25 27.11 5.01
C SER A 513 5.90 27.83 6.21
N ASN A 514 6.95 27.21 6.77
CA ASN A 514 7.62 27.72 7.98
C ASN A 514 8.87 28.58 7.68
N GLY A 515 9.12 28.96 6.43
CA GLY A 515 10.29 29.74 6.00
C GLY A 515 10.50 29.69 4.50
#